data_AF-A0A1M7I8U4-F1
#
_entry.id   AF-A0A1M7I8U4-F1
#
_cell.length_a   1.000
_cell.length_b   1.000
_cell.length_c   1.000
_cell.angle_alpha   90.00
_cell.angle_beta   90.00
_cell.angle_gamma   90.00
#
_symmetry.space_group_name_H-M   'P 1'
#
loop_
_entity.id
_entity.type
_entity.pdbx_description
1 polymer ?
#
loop_
_entity_poly.entity_id
_entity_poly.type
_entity_poly.pdbx_seq_one_letter_code
_entity_poly.pdbx_strand_id
1 'polypeptide(L)'
;MRVGVYIDGYNLYYGGRGLMGGRGKPGWRWLDLRQLSAALVQHRSGWPSARIERVVYCTAREAGDSNAERQRNQDVYLRALTAAHAVDMIEYGTYVNRVAYCPLATRGSRGQPVLTTPDWPVKLRDSNGVEVADARFLVSVAKREEKGSDVNVASHLLLDQFEQRVDAAVVISNDSDLAFPITSSRERLPVGVVNPTRSYTAGALSGSPVAGVGGHWWYRLRPADLTAAQLPDRIGPITKPTGW
;
A
#
# COMPACT_ATOMS: atom_id res chain seq x y z
N MET A 1 9.55 -22.09 -11.41
CA MET A 1 8.39 -21.20 -11.67
C MET A 1 8.85 -19.76 -11.77
N ARG A 2 8.39 -19.01 -12.77
CA ARG A 2 8.56 -17.55 -12.93
C ARG A 2 7.57 -16.83 -12.03
N VAL A 3 8.06 -16.04 -11.08
CA VAL A 3 7.20 -15.32 -10.13
C VAL A 3 7.16 -13.85 -10.48
N GLY A 4 5.94 -13.34 -10.72
CA GLY A 4 5.66 -11.91 -10.76
C GLY A 4 5.32 -11.38 -9.38
N VAL A 5 5.86 -10.23 -9.00
CA VAL A 5 5.59 -9.57 -7.73
C VAL A 5 5.00 -8.20 -7.99
N TYR A 6 3.83 -7.95 -7.41
CA TYR A 6 3.08 -6.70 -7.60
C TYR A 6 2.90 -6.04 -6.25
N ILE A 7 3.48 -4.85 -6.11
CA ILE A 7 3.66 -4.19 -4.82
C ILE A 7 2.88 -2.88 -4.82
N ASP A 8 1.97 -2.77 -3.87
CA ASP A 8 1.30 -1.51 -3.54
C ASP A 8 2.21 -0.69 -2.62
N GLY A 9 2.82 0.36 -3.17
CA GLY A 9 3.78 1.18 -2.45
C GLY A 9 3.17 2.00 -1.32
N TYR A 10 1.90 2.41 -1.43
CA TYR A 10 1.23 3.14 -0.38
C TYR A 10 0.91 2.20 0.79
N ASN A 11 0.27 1.06 0.50
CA ASN A 11 -0.06 0.06 1.51
C ASN A 11 1.20 -0.47 2.21
N LEU A 12 2.27 -0.75 1.46
CA LEU A 12 3.56 -1.19 2.01
C LEU A 12 4.19 -0.14 2.93
N TYR A 13 4.28 1.13 2.50
CA TYR A 13 4.92 2.18 3.31
C TYR A 13 4.14 2.45 4.61
N TYR A 14 2.83 2.64 4.52
CA TYR A 14 2.01 2.95 5.69
C TYR A 14 1.85 1.75 6.63
N GLY A 15 1.72 0.54 6.07
CA GLY A 15 1.73 -0.70 6.81
C GLY A 15 3.04 -0.94 7.55
N GLY A 16 4.17 -0.84 6.84
CA GLY A 16 5.51 -0.98 7.40
C GLY A 16 5.80 0.03 8.51
N ARG A 17 5.40 1.30 8.31
CA ARG A 17 5.46 2.32 9.37
C ARG A 17 4.69 1.90 10.62
N GLY A 18 3.51 1.31 10.44
CA GLY A 18 2.73 0.73 11.52
C GLY A 18 3.49 -0.38 12.25
N LEU A 19 4.00 -1.37 11.51
CA LEU A 19 4.77 -2.50 12.03
C LEU A 19 6.00 -2.06 12.83
N MET A 20 6.66 -0.99 12.39
CA MET A 20 7.85 -0.44 13.04
C MET A 20 7.55 0.42 14.29
N GLY A 21 6.31 0.47 14.75
CA GLY A 21 5.94 1.18 15.97
C GLY A 21 5.55 2.64 15.77
N GLY A 22 5.37 3.09 14.53
CA GLY A 22 4.88 4.42 14.20
C GLY A 22 5.92 5.34 13.55
N ARG A 23 5.78 6.65 13.77
CA ARG A 23 6.65 7.65 13.15
C ARG A 23 8.02 7.62 13.82
N GLY A 24 9.09 7.64 13.02
CA GLY A 24 10.43 7.97 13.50
C GLY A 24 11.42 6.81 13.63
N LYS A 25 11.00 5.53 13.59
CA LYS A 25 11.96 4.43 13.62
C LYS A 25 12.79 4.40 12.31
N PRO A 26 14.13 4.50 12.36
CA PRO A 26 15.00 4.42 11.18
C PRO A 26 15.29 2.95 10.80
N GLY A 27 15.97 2.74 9.67
CA GLY A 27 16.54 1.45 9.27
C GLY A 27 15.61 0.50 8.53
N TRP A 28 14.51 0.98 7.95
CA TRP A 28 13.57 0.13 7.21
C TRP A 28 13.04 0.73 5.91
N ARG A 29 13.25 2.04 5.70
CA ARG A 29 12.67 2.76 4.55
C ARG A 29 13.50 2.60 3.28
N TRP A 30 14.75 2.18 3.42
CA TRP A 30 15.68 1.91 2.33
C TRP A 30 15.58 0.45 1.88
N LEU A 31 14.34 0.03 1.57
CA LEU A 31 13.97 -1.37 1.38
C LEU A 31 14.38 -1.87 -0.01
N ASP A 32 15.00 -3.04 -0.07
CA ASP A 32 15.22 -3.78 -1.31
C ASP A 32 13.99 -4.66 -1.58
N LEU A 33 13.14 -4.20 -2.51
CA LEU A 33 11.88 -4.87 -2.83
C LEU A 33 12.09 -6.24 -3.47
N ARG A 34 13.15 -6.42 -4.28
CA ARG A 34 13.43 -7.73 -4.89
C ARG A 34 13.97 -8.69 -3.86
N GLN A 35 14.88 -8.26 -3.00
CA GLN A 35 15.42 -9.08 -1.93
C GLN A 35 14.33 -9.51 -0.94
N LEU A 36 13.48 -8.58 -0.51
CA LEU A 36 12.32 -8.89 0.33
C LEU A 36 11.44 -9.96 -0.33
N SER A 37 11.11 -9.76 -1.61
CA SER A 37 10.23 -10.67 -2.34
C SER A 37 10.84 -12.06 -2.52
N ALA A 38 12.13 -12.12 -2.83
CA ALA A 38 12.88 -13.38 -2.96
C ALA A 38 12.88 -14.16 -1.64
N ALA A 39 13.15 -13.49 -0.51
CA ALA A 39 13.12 -14.11 0.81
C ALA A 39 11.72 -14.63 1.17
N LEU A 40 10.67 -13.86 0.89
CA LEU A 40 9.29 -14.29 1.13
C LEU A 40 8.92 -15.52 0.31
N VAL A 41 9.23 -15.52 -0.99
CA VAL A 41 8.96 -16.67 -1.87
C VAL A 41 9.73 -17.90 -1.40
N GLN A 42 11.01 -17.77 -1.09
CA GLN A 42 11.86 -18.87 -0.62
C GLN A 42 11.35 -19.50 0.68
N HIS A 43 10.88 -18.69 1.63
CA HIS A 43 10.51 -19.18 2.95
C HIS A 43 9.03 -19.55 3.11
N ARG A 44 8.14 -19.08 2.23
CA ARG A 44 6.69 -19.18 2.43
C ARG A 44 5.94 -19.93 1.34
N SER A 45 6.44 -19.93 0.11
CA SER A 45 5.60 -20.35 -1.02
C SER A 45 5.43 -21.86 -1.17
N GLY A 46 6.48 -22.64 -0.86
CA GLY A 46 6.53 -24.06 -1.22
C GLY A 46 6.56 -24.32 -2.73
N TRP A 47 6.73 -23.27 -3.56
CA TRP A 47 6.73 -23.40 -5.02
C TRP A 47 8.06 -23.96 -5.54
N PRO A 48 8.04 -24.98 -6.42
CA PRO A 48 9.26 -25.62 -6.90
C PRO A 48 10.06 -24.70 -7.82
N SER A 49 11.36 -24.58 -7.51
CA SER A 49 12.34 -23.81 -8.30
C SER A 49 11.82 -22.41 -8.66
N ALA A 50 11.20 -21.74 -7.69
CA ALA A 50 10.64 -20.40 -7.87
C ALA A 50 11.76 -19.36 -8.00
N ARG A 51 11.68 -18.52 -9.03
CA ARG A 51 12.57 -17.37 -9.25
C ARG A 51 11.74 -16.11 -9.45
N ILE A 52 12.23 -14.98 -8.95
CA ILE A 52 11.59 -13.68 -9.21
C ILE A 52 11.90 -13.29 -10.66
N GLU A 53 10.87 -13.35 -11.50
CA GLU A 53 10.95 -12.98 -12.92
C GLU A 53 10.69 -11.49 -13.09
N ARG A 54 9.74 -10.95 -12.32
CA ARG A 54 9.28 -9.56 -12.48
C ARG A 54 8.87 -8.96 -11.14
N VAL A 55 9.25 -7.71 -10.90
CA VAL A 55 8.84 -6.90 -9.74
C VAL A 55 8.27 -5.57 -10.24
N VAL A 56 6.97 -5.38 -10.04
CA VAL A 56 6.24 -4.16 -10.35
C VAL A 56 5.94 -3.42 -9.05
N TYR A 57 6.42 -2.19 -8.95
CA TYR A 57 6.19 -1.31 -7.81
C TYR A 57 5.24 -0.16 -8.21
N CYS A 58 4.01 -0.21 -7.73
CA CYS A 58 3.01 0.82 -8.01
C CYS A 58 3.04 1.86 -6.89
N THR A 59 3.23 3.13 -7.25
CA THR A 59 3.35 4.23 -6.28
C THR A 59 2.91 5.54 -6.90
N ALA A 60 2.77 6.60 -6.12
CA ALA A 60 2.53 7.94 -6.66
C ALA A 60 3.64 8.88 -6.19
N ARG A 61 4.06 9.80 -7.07
CA ARG A 61 5.11 10.79 -6.74
C ARG A 61 4.55 11.90 -5.88
N GLU A 62 5.16 12.12 -4.73
CA GLU A 62 4.77 13.20 -3.82
C GLU A 62 4.95 14.56 -4.50
N ALA A 63 3.92 15.41 -4.46
CA ALA A 63 4.01 16.79 -4.89
C ALA A 63 4.82 17.59 -3.85
N GLY A 64 5.82 18.37 -4.31
CA GLY A 64 6.75 19.11 -3.46
C GLY A 64 6.13 20.21 -2.60
N ASP A 65 4.88 20.57 -2.90
CA ASP A 65 4.16 21.75 -2.41
C ASP A 65 3.95 21.77 -0.88
N SER A 66 4.03 20.60 -0.23
CA SER A 66 3.81 20.47 1.22
C SER A 66 5.02 19.99 2.02
N ASN A 67 5.95 19.26 1.39
CA ASN A 67 7.17 18.77 2.06
C ASN A 67 8.25 18.39 1.03
N ALA A 68 9.12 19.34 0.71
CA ALA A 68 10.21 19.15 -0.25
C ALA A 68 11.20 18.04 0.17
N GLU A 69 11.43 17.83 1.47
CA GLU A 69 12.33 16.78 1.94
C GLU A 69 11.75 15.39 1.67
N ARG A 70 10.45 15.20 1.92
CA ARG A 70 9.76 13.94 1.64
C ARG A 70 9.82 13.59 0.16
N GLN A 71 9.56 14.57 -0.71
CA GLN A 71 9.66 14.39 -2.16
C GLN A 71 11.09 14.01 -2.57
N ARG A 72 12.11 14.76 -2.12
CA ARG A 72 13.52 14.46 -2.43
C ARG A 72 13.91 13.05 -1.99
N ASN A 73 13.55 12.67 -0.77
CA ASN A 73 13.88 11.34 -0.25
C ASN A 73 13.16 10.22 -1.02
N GLN A 74 11.91 10.43 -1.43
CA GLN A 74 11.19 9.49 -2.29
C GLN A 74 11.87 9.37 -3.65
N ASP A 75 12.18 10.48 -4.31
CA ASP A 75 12.85 10.47 -5.62
C ASP A 75 14.22 9.77 -5.56
N VAL A 76 14.99 9.99 -4.48
CA VAL A 76 16.25 9.27 -4.22
C VAL A 76 16.02 7.76 -4.11
N TYR A 77 14.99 7.34 -3.39
CA TYR A 77 14.64 5.93 -3.24
C TYR A 77 14.17 5.28 -4.55
N LEU A 78 13.31 5.95 -5.33
CA LEU A 78 12.85 5.42 -6.62
C LEU A 78 14.02 5.24 -7.59
N ARG A 79 14.96 6.20 -7.63
CA ARG A 79 16.19 6.08 -8.43
C ARG A 79 17.08 4.94 -7.94
N ALA A 80 17.19 4.74 -6.63
CA ALA A 80 17.96 3.64 -6.05
C ALA A 80 17.38 2.27 -6.39
N LEU A 81 16.04 2.13 -6.35
CA LEU A 81 15.37 0.89 -6.74
C LEU A 81 15.71 0.50 -8.18
N THR A 82 15.66 1.47 -9.11
CA THR A 82 16.05 1.23 -10.51
C THR A 82 17.55 0.92 -10.63
N ALA A 83 18.42 1.70 -10.00
CA ALA A 83 19.87 1.51 -10.11
C ALA A 83 20.36 0.18 -9.51
N ALA A 84 19.70 -0.32 -8.46
CA ALA A 84 19.99 -1.60 -7.84
C ALA A 84 19.31 -2.79 -8.53
N HIS A 85 18.51 -2.57 -9.59
CA HIS A 85 17.63 -3.58 -10.19
C HIS A 85 16.68 -4.22 -9.17
N ALA A 86 16.32 -3.51 -8.10
CA ALA A 86 15.38 -3.99 -7.08
C ALA A 86 13.93 -4.00 -7.56
N VAL A 87 13.65 -3.40 -8.73
CA VAL A 87 12.36 -3.42 -9.43
C VAL A 87 12.59 -3.50 -10.94
N ASP A 88 11.63 -4.07 -11.67
CA ASP A 88 11.62 -4.10 -13.15
C ASP A 88 10.72 -3.00 -13.73
N MET A 89 9.69 -2.60 -12.99
CA MET A 89 8.76 -1.53 -13.37
C MET A 89 8.36 -0.70 -12.16
N ILE A 90 8.34 0.62 -12.31
CA ILE A 90 7.70 1.53 -11.37
C ILE A 90 6.52 2.17 -12.09
N GLU A 91 5.31 1.85 -11.66
CA GLU A 91 4.09 2.40 -12.25
C GLU A 91 3.57 3.56 -11.40
N TYR A 92 3.32 4.70 -12.04
CA TYR A 92 2.98 5.93 -11.33
C TYR A 92 1.48 6.19 -11.33
N GLY A 93 0.88 6.19 -10.14
CA GLY A 93 -0.40 6.82 -9.87
C GLY A 93 -0.31 8.34 -9.83
N THR A 94 -1.44 8.98 -9.51
CA THR A 94 -1.55 10.43 -9.42
C THR A 94 -1.92 10.87 -8.00
N TYR A 95 -1.60 12.12 -7.64
CA TYR A 95 -2.19 12.76 -6.48
C TYR A 95 -3.21 13.78 -6.93
N VAL A 96 -4.39 13.73 -6.32
CA VAL A 96 -5.40 14.77 -6.46
C VAL A 96 -5.40 15.61 -5.18
N ASN A 97 -5.18 16.91 -5.35
CA ASN A 97 -5.35 17.89 -4.29
C ASN A 97 -6.58 18.74 -4.60
N ARG A 98 -7.56 18.76 -3.69
CA ARG A 98 -8.77 19.56 -3.85
C ARG A 98 -9.28 20.04 -2.51
N VAL A 99 -10.00 21.16 -2.53
CA VAL A 99 -10.88 21.51 -1.41
C VAL A 99 -12.08 20.58 -1.46
N ALA A 100 -12.36 19.90 -0.35
CA ALA A 100 -13.57 19.10 -0.17
C ALA A 100 -14.40 19.68 0.97
N TYR A 101 -15.72 19.61 0.84
CA TYR A 101 -16.65 19.96 1.90
C TYR A 101 -17.08 18.68 2.61
N CYS A 102 -16.73 18.54 3.89
CA CYS A 102 -17.02 17.34 4.67
C CYS A 102 -17.84 17.70 5.91
N PRO A 103 -18.72 16.80 6.39
CA PRO A 103 -19.36 16.97 7.69
C PRO A 103 -18.33 17.12 8.81
N LEU A 104 -18.54 18.09 9.70
CA LEU A 104 -17.77 18.23 10.92
C LEU A 104 -17.98 16.99 11.79
N ALA A 105 -16.89 16.42 12.27
CA ALA A 105 -16.93 15.25 13.13
C ALA A 105 -15.88 15.34 14.23
N THR A 106 -16.21 14.76 15.38
CA THR A 106 -15.24 14.47 16.44
C THR A 106 -14.78 13.02 16.34
N ARG A 107 -13.68 12.71 17.02
CA ARG A 107 -13.12 11.36 17.02
C ARG A 107 -13.85 10.48 18.03
N GLY A 108 -14.52 9.43 17.55
CA GLY A 108 -15.12 8.42 18.40
C GLY A 108 -14.09 7.50 19.07
N SER A 109 -14.56 6.67 20.00
CA SER A 109 -13.71 5.77 20.83
C SER A 109 -12.86 4.78 20.04
N ARG A 110 -13.29 4.37 18.83
CA ARG A 110 -12.52 3.48 17.93
C ARG A 110 -11.89 4.25 16.77
N GLY A 111 -11.87 5.58 16.84
CA GLY A 111 -11.33 6.46 15.79
C GLY A 111 -12.28 6.75 14.64
N GLN A 112 -13.49 6.19 14.63
CA GLN A 112 -14.53 6.49 13.65
C GLN A 112 -15.01 7.94 13.79
N PRO A 113 -15.43 8.60 12.70
CA PRO A 113 -16.02 9.93 12.77
C PRO A 113 -17.37 9.88 13.48
N VAL A 114 -17.58 10.76 14.45
CA VAL A 114 -18.87 11.02 15.09
C VAL A 114 -19.31 12.40 14.64
N LEU A 115 -20.38 12.48 13.85
CA LEU A 115 -20.85 13.76 13.29
C LEU A 115 -21.23 14.72 14.42
N THR A 116 -20.74 15.94 14.33
CA THR A 116 -21.11 17.01 15.25
C THR A 116 -22.48 17.53 14.85
N THR A 117 -23.45 17.42 15.76
CA THR A 117 -24.80 17.97 15.64
C THR A 117 -24.93 19.25 16.47
N PRO A 118 -25.90 20.13 16.18
CA PRO A 118 -26.18 21.29 17.01
C PRO A 118 -26.54 20.88 18.43
N ASP A 119 -25.75 21.33 19.40
CA ASP A 119 -25.99 21.17 20.83
C ASP A 119 -25.22 22.24 21.60
N TRP A 120 -25.55 22.47 22.87
CA TRP A 120 -24.83 23.46 23.68
C TRP A 120 -23.31 23.20 23.65
N PRO A 121 -22.47 24.22 23.37
CA PRO A 121 -22.79 25.64 23.42
C PRO A 121 -23.31 26.30 22.12
N VAL A 122 -23.48 25.54 21.04
CA VAL A 122 -23.88 26.08 19.72
C VAL A 122 -25.16 25.39 19.22
N LYS A 123 -26.30 26.06 19.43
CA LYS A 123 -27.62 25.66 18.90
C LYS A 123 -27.92 26.41 17.59
N LEU A 124 -28.68 25.77 16.70
CA LEU A 124 -29.16 26.38 15.45
C LEU A 124 -30.68 26.54 15.49
N ARG A 125 -31.16 27.67 14.94
CA ARG A 125 -32.58 27.97 14.76
C ARG A 125 -32.82 28.47 13.34
N ASP A 126 -33.99 28.18 12.79
CA ASP A 126 -34.43 28.71 11.49
C ASP A 126 -34.88 30.18 11.61
N SER A 127 -35.34 30.76 10.49
CA SER A 127 -35.82 32.14 10.47
C SER A 127 -37.08 32.38 11.31
N ASN A 128 -37.80 31.33 11.72
CA ASN A 128 -38.98 31.39 12.58
C ASN A 128 -38.62 31.16 14.06
N GLY A 129 -37.35 30.94 14.38
CA GLY A 129 -36.87 30.67 15.73
C GLY A 129 -37.03 29.22 16.19
N VAL A 130 -37.42 28.31 15.30
CA VAL A 130 -37.56 26.88 15.60
C VAL A 130 -36.18 26.22 15.59
N GLU A 131 -35.86 25.40 16.60
CA GLU A 131 -34.59 24.68 16.66
C GLU A 131 -34.45 23.66 15.53
N VAL A 132 -33.28 23.66 14.88
CA VAL A 132 -32.95 22.72 13.80
C VAL A 132 -31.98 21.68 14.34
N ALA A 133 -32.52 20.60 14.91
CA ALA A 133 -31.74 19.57 15.60
C ALA A 133 -30.95 18.65 14.65
N ASP A 134 -31.37 18.52 13.40
CA ASP A 134 -30.80 17.62 12.39
C ASP A 134 -29.80 18.31 11.45
N ALA A 135 -29.53 19.60 11.66
CA ALA A 135 -28.58 20.34 10.85
C ALA A 135 -27.18 19.71 10.88
N ARG A 136 -26.44 19.94 9.78
CA ARG A 136 -25.07 19.45 9.59
C ARG A 136 -24.12 20.62 9.47
N PHE A 137 -23.09 20.65 10.32
CA PHE A 137 -21.98 21.55 10.10
C PHE A 137 -21.08 20.99 9.01
N LEU A 138 -20.78 21.81 7.99
CA LEU A 138 -19.82 21.48 6.94
C LEU A 138 -18.53 22.26 7.15
N VAL A 139 -17.40 21.63 6.88
CA VAL A 139 -16.08 22.25 6.92
C VAL A 139 -15.36 22.03 5.60
N SER A 140 -14.62 23.06 5.16
CA SER A 140 -13.72 22.95 4.01
C SER A 140 -12.41 22.32 4.47
N VAL A 141 -12.02 21.21 3.83
CA VAL A 141 -10.77 20.50 4.11
C VAL A 141 -9.90 20.44 2.87
N ALA A 142 -8.59 20.64 3.03
CA ALA A 142 -7.63 20.31 2.01
C ALA A 142 -7.50 18.79 1.94
N LYS A 143 -8.13 18.17 0.95
CA LYS A 143 -8.09 16.71 0.76
C LYS A 143 -7.04 16.37 -0.28
N ARG A 144 -6.02 15.64 0.18
CA ARG A 144 -5.00 15.02 -0.67
C ARG A 144 -5.23 13.52 -0.74
N GLU A 145 -5.40 13.00 -1.94
CA GLU A 145 -5.74 11.60 -2.19
C GLU A 145 -4.80 11.04 -3.26
N GLU A 146 -4.22 9.87 -3.00
CA GLU A 146 -3.53 9.08 -4.02
C GLU A 146 -4.59 8.36 -4.87
N LYS A 147 -4.35 8.27 -6.17
CA LYS A 147 -5.25 7.61 -7.12
C LYS A 147 -4.48 6.74 -8.10
N GLY A 148 -4.99 5.51 -8.27
CA GLY A 148 -4.67 4.63 -9.37
C GLY A 148 -3.62 3.58 -9.05
N SER A 149 -2.93 3.65 -7.90
CA SER A 149 -1.93 2.63 -7.53
C SER A 149 -2.53 1.22 -7.41
N ASP A 150 -3.72 1.10 -6.84
CA ASP A 150 -4.53 -0.12 -6.73
C ASP A 150 -4.90 -0.69 -8.11
N VAL A 151 -5.43 0.17 -9.00
CA VAL A 151 -5.77 -0.19 -10.38
C VAL A 151 -4.53 -0.64 -11.14
N ASN A 152 -3.39 0.01 -10.92
CA ASN A 152 -2.12 -0.35 -11.55
C ASN A 152 -1.62 -1.72 -11.08
N VAL A 153 -1.67 -2.02 -9.77
CA VAL A 153 -1.35 -3.35 -9.24
C VAL A 153 -2.22 -4.42 -9.87
N ALA A 154 -3.54 -4.20 -9.88
CA ALA A 154 -4.50 -5.12 -10.47
C ALA A 154 -4.25 -5.35 -11.97
N SER A 155 -4.00 -4.27 -12.72
CA SER A 155 -3.80 -4.31 -14.16
C SER A 155 -2.54 -5.08 -14.53
N HIS A 156 -1.39 -4.77 -13.91
CA HIS A 156 -0.14 -5.48 -14.18
C HIS A 156 -0.24 -6.96 -13.80
N LEU A 157 -0.88 -7.29 -12.67
CA LEU A 157 -1.13 -8.69 -12.28
C LEU A 157 -1.91 -9.46 -13.35
N LEU A 158 -3.04 -8.90 -13.78
CA LEU A 158 -3.92 -9.57 -14.74
C LEU A 158 -3.32 -9.64 -16.15
N LEU A 159 -2.60 -8.59 -16.59
CA LEU A 159 -1.91 -8.58 -17.88
C LEU A 159 -0.80 -9.63 -17.93
N ASP A 160 0.08 -9.67 -16.93
CA ASP A 160 1.19 -10.62 -16.89
C ASP A 160 0.69 -12.07 -16.74
N GLN A 161 -0.43 -12.29 -16.05
CA GLN A 161 -1.15 -13.57 -16.01
C GLN A 161 -1.71 -13.94 -17.39
N PHE A 162 -2.42 -13.01 -18.05
CA PHE A 162 -3.09 -13.27 -19.32
C PHE A 162 -2.09 -13.54 -20.44
N GLU A 163 -0.99 -12.79 -20.47
CA GLU A 163 0.10 -12.96 -21.42
C GLU A 163 1.06 -14.10 -21.06
N GLN A 164 0.79 -14.84 -19.97
CA GLN A 164 1.61 -15.97 -19.51
C GLN A 164 3.09 -15.61 -19.30
N ARG A 165 3.36 -14.36 -18.88
CA ARG A 165 4.73 -13.90 -18.57
C ARG A 165 5.24 -14.51 -17.25
N VAL A 166 4.32 -14.89 -16.36
CA VAL A 166 4.61 -15.46 -15.06
C VAL A 166 3.83 -16.75 -14.83
N ASP A 167 4.38 -17.65 -14.01
CA ASP A 167 3.77 -18.93 -13.64
C ASP A 167 3.14 -18.90 -12.24
N ALA A 168 3.49 -17.88 -11.43
CA ALA A 168 2.90 -17.60 -10.13
C ALA A 168 3.02 -16.09 -9.81
N ALA A 169 2.21 -15.62 -8.87
CA ALA A 169 2.14 -14.20 -8.51
C ALA A 169 2.23 -13.97 -7.00
N VAL A 170 2.92 -12.92 -6.59
CA VAL A 170 2.89 -12.41 -5.21
C VAL A 170 2.34 -11.00 -5.23
N VAL A 171 1.31 -10.75 -4.43
CA VAL A 171 0.74 -9.41 -4.24
C VAL A 171 1.09 -8.93 -2.84
N ILE A 172 1.82 -7.83 -2.74
CA ILE A 172 2.16 -7.17 -1.47
C ILE A 172 1.20 -6.00 -1.26
N SER A 173 0.05 -6.29 -0.66
CA SER A 173 -0.95 -5.31 -0.22
C SER A 173 -1.94 -5.97 0.73
N ASN A 174 -2.61 -5.16 1.55
CA ASN A 174 -3.77 -5.54 2.34
C ASN A 174 -5.02 -4.71 1.97
N ASP A 175 -5.05 -4.16 0.76
CA ASP A 175 -6.21 -3.44 0.23
C ASP A 175 -7.29 -4.41 -0.26
N SER A 176 -8.52 -4.26 0.25
CA SER A 176 -9.65 -5.10 -0.14
C SER A 176 -10.09 -4.87 -1.58
N ASP A 177 -9.76 -3.73 -2.19
CA ASP A 177 -10.15 -3.42 -3.57
C ASP A 177 -9.45 -4.35 -4.58
N LEU A 178 -8.36 -5.00 -4.16
CA LEU A 178 -7.66 -6.03 -4.93
C LEU A 178 -8.29 -7.43 -4.84
N ALA A 179 -9.41 -7.60 -4.12
CA ALA A 179 -10.03 -8.91 -3.92
C ALA A 179 -10.43 -9.61 -5.23
N PHE A 180 -11.04 -8.87 -6.15
CA PHE A 180 -11.44 -9.42 -7.45
C PHE A 180 -10.24 -9.84 -8.31
N PRO A 181 -9.26 -8.97 -8.63
CA PRO A 181 -8.12 -9.37 -9.45
C PRO A 181 -7.32 -10.52 -8.83
N ILE A 182 -7.16 -10.56 -7.50
CA ILE A 182 -6.51 -11.68 -6.81
C ILE A 182 -7.32 -12.97 -6.98
N THR A 183 -8.63 -12.94 -6.74
CA THR A 183 -9.47 -14.14 -6.87
C THR A 183 -9.50 -14.66 -8.31
N SER A 184 -9.60 -13.77 -9.30
CA SER A 184 -9.49 -14.14 -10.71
C SER A 184 -8.12 -14.71 -11.08
N SER A 185 -7.05 -14.25 -10.42
CA SER A 185 -5.70 -14.78 -10.63
C SER A 185 -5.55 -16.21 -10.11
N ARG A 186 -6.19 -16.52 -8.98
CA ARG A 186 -6.15 -17.85 -8.35
C ARG A 186 -6.72 -18.96 -9.22
N GLU A 187 -7.63 -18.62 -10.13
CA GLU A 187 -8.19 -19.58 -11.11
C GLU A 187 -7.19 -20.02 -12.18
N ARG A 188 -6.03 -19.35 -12.32
CA ARG A 188 -5.05 -19.68 -13.39
C ARG A 188 -3.62 -19.86 -12.92
N LEU A 189 -3.22 -19.24 -11.81
CA LEU A 189 -1.86 -19.39 -11.28
C LEU A 189 -1.85 -19.38 -9.74
N PRO A 190 -0.84 -19.99 -9.09
CA PRO A 190 -0.63 -19.88 -7.66
C PRO A 190 -0.38 -18.43 -7.24
N VAL A 191 -0.95 -18.01 -6.11
CA VAL A 191 -0.92 -16.63 -5.64
C VAL A 191 -0.52 -16.56 -4.17
N GLY A 192 0.51 -15.77 -3.87
CA GLY A 192 0.88 -15.36 -2.52
C GLY A 192 0.31 -13.98 -2.20
N VAL A 193 -0.38 -13.82 -1.07
CA VAL A 193 -0.83 -12.50 -0.59
C VAL A 193 -0.04 -12.13 0.67
N VAL A 194 0.67 -11.00 0.59
CA VAL A 194 1.52 -10.50 1.66
C VAL A 194 0.89 -9.22 2.24
N ASN A 195 0.44 -9.30 3.48
CA ASN A 195 -0.14 -8.19 4.23
C ASN A 195 1.01 -7.39 4.91
N PRO A 196 1.27 -6.14 4.51
CA PRO A 196 2.34 -5.33 5.12
C PRO A 196 1.87 -4.56 6.38
N THR A 197 0.66 -4.80 6.88
CA THR A 197 0.03 -4.02 7.96
C THR A 197 -0.01 -4.77 9.29
N ARG A 198 -0.30 -4.05 10.38
CA ARG A 198 -0.52 -4.64 11.72
C ARG A 198 -1.86 -5.34 11.86
N SER A 199 -2.85 -4.91 11.10
CA SER A 199 -4.18 -5.51 11.11
C SER A 199 -4.15 -6.95 10.64
N TYR A 200 -5.22 -7.68 10.93
CA TYR A 200 -5.47 -8.95 10.26
C TYR A 200 -5.55 -8.75 8.75
N THR A 201 -5.22 -9.80 8.00
CA THR A 201 -5.41 -9.79 6.56
C THR A 201 -6.89 -9.55 6.27
N ALA A 202 -7.18 -8.64 5.33
CA ALA A 202 -8.55 -8.30 4.97
C ALA A 202 -9.31 -9.58 4.59
N GLY A 203 -10.52 -9.76 5.13
CA GLY A 203 -11.31 -10.96 4.90
C GLY A 203 -11.55 -11.24 3.41
N ALA A 204 -11.70 -10.18 2.61
CA ALA A 204 -11.85 -10.26 1.16
C ALA A 204 -10.61 -10.79 0.42
N LEU A 205 -9.43 -10.69 1.03
CA LEU A 205 -8.17 -11.21 0.47
C LEU A 205 -7.83 -12.63 0.96
N SER A 206 -8.53 -13.11 1.98
CA SER A 206 -8.42 -14.49 2.46
C SER A 206 -8.92 -15.48 1.43
N GLY A 207 -8.64 -16.76 1.65
CA GLY A 207 -9.09 -17.82 0.76
C GLY A 207 -8.57 -19.18 1.19
N SER A 208 -8.75 -20.17 0.33
CA SER A 208 -8.27 -21.54 0.55
C SER A 208 -6.97 -21.79 -0.23
N PRO A 209 -5.95 -22.46 0.36
CA PRO A 209 -4.73 -22.86 -0.36
C PRO A 209 -4.98 -23.72 -1.60
N VAL A 210 -6.14 -24.39 -1.66
CA VAL A 210 -6.54 -25.31 -2.75
C VAL A 210 -7.63 -24.75 -3.65
N ALA A 211 -8.03 -23.47 -3.49
CA ALA A 211 -8.94 -22.82 -4.44
C ALA A 211 -8.31 -22.71 -5.82
N GLY A 212 -9.10 -22.66 -6.90
CA GLY A 212 -8.61 -22.54 -8.27
C GLY A 212 -7.54 -23.58 -8.60
N VAL A 213 -6.35 -23.13 -9.04
CA VAL A 213 -5.22 -24.03 -9.34
C VAL A 213 -4.44 -24.48 -8.11
N GLY A 214 -4.71 -23.90 -6.93
CA GLY A 214 -4.05 -24.21 -5.68
C GLY A 214 -2.64 -23.63 -5.54
N GLY A 215 -1.98 -23.97 -4.43
CA GLY A 215 -0.66 -23.44 -4.09
C GLY A 215 -0.69 -21.99 -3.62
N HIS A 216 -1.85 -21.50 -3.16
CA HIS A 216 -1.98 -20.15 -2.60
C HIS A 216 -1.45 -20.10 -1.17
N TRP A 217 -0.87 -18.98 -0.80
CA TRP A 217 -0.35 -18.76 0.54
C TRP A 217 -0.56 -17.32 1.00
N TRP A 218 -0.57 -17.13 2.31
CA TRP A 218 -0.74 -15.83 2.94
C TRP A 218 0.35 -15.60 3.96
N TYR A 219 0.84 -14.38 4.02
CA TYR A 219 1.82 -13.99 5.02
C TYR A 219 1.57 -12.57 5.50
N ARG A 220 1.81 -12.32 6.78
CA ARG A 220 1.82 -10.97 7.34
C ARG A 220 3.26 -10.60 7.67
N LEU A 221 3.73 -9.48 7.11
CA LEU A 221 5.08 -8.99 7.34
C LEU A 221 5.32 -8.72 8.82
N ARG A 222 6.55 -8.98 9.23
CA ARG A 222 7.11 -8.69 10.54
C ARG A 222 8.14 -7.59 10.41
N PRO A 223 8.43 -6.85 11.49
CA PRO A 223 9.51 -5.85 11.51
C PRO A 223 10.84 -6.39 10.99
N ALA A 224 11.17 -7.65 11.32
CA ALA A 224 12.39 -8.30 10.90
C ALA A 224 12.50 -8.45 9.37
N ASP A 225 11.39 -8.72 8.67
CA ASP A 225 11.39 -8.88 7.22
C ASP A 225 11.78 -7.57 6.53
N LEU A 226 11.31 -6.43 7.06
CA LEU A 226 11.63 -5.10 6.55
C LEU A 226 13.10 -4.76 6.80
N THR A 227 13.59 -4.99 8.03
CA THR A 227 14.99 -4.63 8.39
C THR A 227 16.03 -5.56 7.77
N ALA A 228 15.66 -6.79 7.42
CA ALA A 228 16.57 -7.75 6.80
C ALA A 228 16.79 -7.50 5.30
N ALA A 229 15.84 -6.82 4.64
CA ALA A 229 15.86 -6.58 3.20
C ALA A 229 16.16 -5.10 2.88
N GLN A 230 17.33 -4.60 3.28
CA GLN A 230 17.72 -3.21 3.01
C GLN A 230 18.71 -3.13 1.85
N LEU A 231 18.52 -2.14 0.99
CA LEU A 231 19.50 -1.78 -0.04
C LEU A 231 20.84 -1.39 0.61
N PRO A 232 21.98 -1.53 -0.09
CA PRO A 232 23.24 -0.99 0.36
C PRO A 232 23.17 0.53 0.60
N ASP A 233 23.95 1.05 1.55
CA ASP A 233 23.96 2.47 1.89
C ASP A 233 24.38 3.37 0.70
N ARG A 234 25.12 2.80 -0.26
CA ARG A 234 25.52 3.48 -1.50
C ARG A 234 25.30 2.58 -2.72
N ILE A 235 24.63 3.13 -3.72
CA ILE A 235 24.38 2.49 -5.02
C ILE A 235 24.89 3.45 -6.10
N GLY A 236 26.13 3.24 -6.56
CA GLY A 236 26.82 4.17 -7.45
C GLY A 236 26.86 5.60 -6.88
N PRO A 237 26.28 6.60 -7.56
CA PRO A 237 26.23 7.98 -7.08
C PRO A 237 25.11 8.25 -6.06
N ILE A 238 24.24 7.27 -5.79
CA ILE A 238 23.09 7.44 -4.90
C ILE A 238 23.46 7.01 -3.48
N THR A 239 23.17 7.87 -2.50
CA THR A 239 23.41 7.59 -1.08
C THR A 239 22.08 7.54 -0.33
N LYS A 240 21.98 6.58 0.59
CA LYS A 240 20.83 6.44 1.49
C LYS A 240 20.57 7.75 2.25
N PRO A 241 19.32 8.26 2.25
CA PRO A 241 18.98 9.46 3.01
C PRO A 241 19.20 9.29 4.51
N THR A 242 19.59 10.38 5.19
CA THR A 242 19.76 10.39 6.64
C THR A 242 18.44 10.06 7.34
N GLY A 243 18.48 9.14 8.32
CA GLY A 243 17.30 8.74 9.11
C GLY A 243 16.35 7.75 8.44
N TRP A 244 16.74 7.18 7.29
CA TRP A 244 16.01 6.09 6.61
C TRP A 244 16.39 4.69 7.08
#